data_AF-A0A0P7U3R5-F1
#
_entry.id   AF-A0A0P7U3R5-F1
#
_cell.length_a   1.000
_cell.length_b   1.000
_cell.length_c   1.000
_cell.angle_alpha   90.00
_cell.angle_beta   90.00
_cell.angle_gamma   90.00
#
_symmetry.space_group_name_H-M   'P 1'
#
loop_
_entity.id
_entity.type
_entity.pdbx_description
1 polymer ?
#
loop_
_entity_poly.entity_id
_entity_poly.type
_entity_poly.pdbx_seq_one_letter_code
_entity_poly.pdbx_strand_id
1 'polypeptide(L)'
;LPAFRDGRPINYRNTLEQMLKEKARNQKLKDVEKKLLYSKEDLLKLDEDDEGEGSGEEGISPEHRDILQRFSVVSSAIPDLHPGEDVFNLDNFGRLFSQHTLELKRCAVTPQNLAQKTLLQASSEQLPLLISAGLLLKAYRSAPCPPAVSSWLFRMMSVHADRKTSTQILQSMKDISLIAAEQIGLKEVALTFLNMGVPFVTLFPLESLQPPFTEGDLLVSFLQAGYLEVSMALASRAYSDKEILLLLTAICKVSLETQLQLMPTEDVRALLTHLVDNTRFWDQQLPRICLALADLTEDHHNLRHLVQLLPNNKRGKQLRKHLSVSIISKLLNHRCTYKPTRADFQLADLQQYLPHMRPSALLRGLLAVKKEDKEDDDTISQDQQ
;
A
#
# COMPACT_ATOMS: atom_id res chain seq x y z
N LEU A 1 12.99 42.77 -19.48
CA LEU A 1 14.39 42.32 -19.69
C LEU A 1 14.71 41.27 -18.64
N PRO A 2 15.27 40.08 -18.94
CA PRO A 2 15.38 39.28 -20.17
C PRO A 2 14.65 37.90 -20.04
N ALA A 3 14.00 37.37 -21.07
CA ALA A 3 14.47 36.43 -22.13
C ALA A 3 14.29 34.93 -21.80
N PHE A 4 13.34 34.30 -22.51
CA PHE A 4 13.26 32.86 -22.76
C PHE A 4 14.43 32.42 -23.66
N ARG A 5 15.07 31.30 -23.31
CA ARG A 5 15.41 30.13 -24.16
C ARG A 5 16.73 29.50 -23.70
N ASP A 6 16.65 28.22 -23.32
CA ASP A 6 17.54 27.22 -23.90
C ASP A 6 16.91 25.83 -23.77
N GLY A 7 15.96 25.57 -24.67
CA GLY A 7 15.62 24.19 -25.02
C GLY A 7 16.74 23.64 -25.86
N ARG A 8 17.70 22.94 -25.23
CA ARG A 8 18.63 22.10 -25.97
C ARG A 8 17.96 20.75 -26.24
N PRO A 9 17.81 20.32 -27.51
CA PRO A 9 17.37 18.96 -27.80
C PRO A 9 18.45 18.02 -27.28
N ILE A 10 18.08 17.10 -26.38
CA ILE A 10 18.96 16.00 -26.00
C ILE A 10 18.99 15.07 -27.22
N ASN A 11 19.89 15.37 -28.15
CA ASN A 11 20.17 14.52 -29.28
C ASN A 11 21.00 13.35 -28.74
N TYR A 12 20.36 12.21 -28.49
CA TYR A 12 21.02 10.97 -28.12
C TYR A 12 21.80 10.47 -29.34
N ARG A 13 22.99 11.05 -29.56
CA ARG A 13 23.91 10.57 -30.57
C ARG A 13 24.63 9.37 -29.99
N ASN A 14 24.36 8.21 -30.56
CA ASN A 14 24.99 6.94 -30.22
C ASN A 14 26.42 6.89 -30.77
N THR A 15 27.22 7.92 -30.48
CA THR A 15 28.62 8.00 -30.88
C THR A 15 29.46 7.17 -29.91
N LEU A 16 30.46 6.47 -30.46
CA LEU A 16 31.38 5.63 -29.69
C LEU A 16 31.99 6.38 -28.49
N GLU A 17 32.29 7.67 -28.69
CA GLU A 17 32.83 8.55 -27.66
C GLU A 17 31.86 8.77 -26.48
N GLN A 18 30.56 8.87 -26.76
CA GLN A 18 29.53 9.04 -25.73
C GLN A 18 29.28 7.72 -24.98
N MET A 19 29.28 6.58 -25.66
CA MET A 19 29.22 5.26 -25.03
C MET A 19 30.46 4.96 -24.17
N LEU A 20 31.66 5.38 -24.60
CA LEU A 20 32.87 5.24 -23.79
C LEU A 20 32.81 6.11 -22.52
N LYS A 21 32.25 7.32 -22.63
CA LYS A 21 32.04 8.21 -21.48
C LYS A 21 30.99 7.66 -20.51
N GLU A 22 29.92 7.06 -21.04
CA GLU A 22 28.88 6.41 -20.24
C GLU A 22 29.39 5.12 -19.58
N LYS A 23 30.16 4.30 -20.30
CA LYS A 23 30.85 3.13 -19.75
C LYS A 23 31.81 3.52 -18.62
N ALA A 24 32.59 4.59 -18.80
CA ALA A 24 33.47 5.11 -17.75
C ALA A 24 32.69 5.64 -16.54
N ARG A 25 31.53 6.28 -16.75
CA ARG A 25 30.64 6.75 -15.68
C ARG A 25 29.99 5.59 -14.93
N ASN A 26 29.50 4.58 -15.64
CA ASN A 26 28.92 3.37 -15.05
C ASN A 26 29.96 2.52 -14.31
N GLN A 27 31.20 2.46 -14.82
CA GLN A 27 32.29 1.81 -14.10
C GLN A 27 32.60 2.53 -12.78
N LYS A 28 32.68 3.86 -12.80
CA LYS A 28 32.84 4.65 -11.57
C LYS A 28 31.67 4.46 -10.60
N LEU A 29 30.44 4.34 -11.10
CA LEU A 29 29.27 4.05 -10.28
C LEU A 29 29.37 2.65 -9.63
N LYS A 30 29.77 1.62 -10.39
CA LYS A 30 30.01 0.27 -9.85
C LYS A 30 31.14 0.24 -8.83
N ASP A 31 32.18 1.03 -9.03
CA ASP A 31 33.30 1.14 -8.08
C ASP A 31 32.87 1.88 -6.80
N VAL A 32 31.98 2.88 -6.91
CA VAL A 32 31.37 3.56 -5.75
C VAL A 32 30.41 2.63 -5.01
N GLU A 33 29.58 1.88 -5.73
CA GLU A 33 28.65 0.90 -5.17
C GLU A 33 29.40 -0.23 -4.46
N LYS A 34 30.47 -0.76 -5.06
CA LYS A 34 31.37 -1.70 -4.38
C LYS A 34 32.01 -1.09 -3.14
N LYS A 35 32.48 0.16 -3.20
CA LYS A 35 33.03 0.85 -2.02
C LYS A 35 31.98 1.08 -0.94
N LEU A 36 30.73 1.29 -1.30
CA LEU A 36 29.60 1.41 -0.36
C LEU A 36 29.25 0.05 0.26
N LEU A 37 29.28 -1.05 -0.51
CA LEU A 37 29.11 -2.40 0.02
C LEU A 37 30.26 -2.79 0.96
N TYR A 38 31.51 -2.53 0.56
CA TYR A 38 32.67 -2.76 1.42
C TYR A 38 32.63 -1.88 2.67
N SER A 39 32.23 -0.60 2.56
CA SER A 39 32.04 0.27 3.73
C SER A 39 30.88 -0.18 4.61
N LYS A 40 29.84 -0.81 4.06
CA LYS A 40 28.73 -1.39 4.82
C LYS A 40 29.18 -2.65 5.56
N GLU A 41 29.97 -3.52 4.93
CA GLU A 41 30.61 -4.65 5.59
C GLU A 41 31.63 -4.21 6.64
N ASP A 42 32.38 -3.13 6.40
CA ASP A 42 33.30 -2.56 7.39
C ASP A 42 32.56 -1.85 8.52
N LEU A 43 31.41 -1.20 8.28
CA LEU A 43 30.54 -0.68 9.35
C LEU A 43 29.94 -1.80 10.20
N LEU A 44 29.58 -2.94 9.59
CA LEU A 44 29.13 -4.14 10.30
C LEU A 44 30.26 -4.82 11.08
N LYS A 45 31.51 -4.71 10.63
CA LYS A 45 32.70 -5.18 11.38
C LYS A 45 33.13 -4.21 12.46
N LEU A 46 32.96 -2.89 12.27
CA LEU A 46 33.22 -1.88 13.28
C LEU A 46 32.23 -1.98 14.45
N ASP A 47 31.01 -2.50 14.23
CA ASP A 47 30.09 -2.87 15.32
C ASP A 47 30.51 -4.17 16.05
N GLU A 48 31.32 -5.04 15.42
CA GLU A 48 31.92 -6.22 16.07
C GLU A 48 33.23 -5.89 16.81
N ASP A 49 33.90 -4.79 16.44
CA ASP A 49 35.20 -4.37 16.99
C ASP A 49 35.16 -3.11 17.90
N ASP A 50 34.02 -2.47 18.16
CA ASP A 50 33.91 -1.36 19.16
C ASP A 50 33.87 -1.88 20.61
N GLU A 51 34.89 -2.66 20.97
CA GLU A 51 35.44 -2.67 22.32
C GLU A 51 36.44 -1.50 22.45
N GLY A 52 35.91 -0.28 22.51
CA GLY A 52 36.56 0.86 23.14
C GLY A 52 37.06 1.94 22.19
N GLU A 53 36.36 3.07 22.15
CA GLU A 53 36.78 4.31 22.82
C GLU A 53 35.63 5.33 22.80
N GLY A 54 35.16 5.68 24.00
CA GLY A 54 33.95 6.49 24.18
C GLY A 54 34.11 7.96 23.81
N SER A 55 33.07 8.51 23.18
CA SER A 55 32.66 9.89 23.42
C SER A 55 31.34 9.91 24.20
N GLY A 56 31.45 9.95 25.53
CA GLY A 56 30.50 10.67 26.38
C GLY A 56 29.12 10.08 26.64
N GLU A 57 28.98 8.78 26.89
CA GLU A 57 27.79 8.24 27.54
C GLU A 57 28.18 7.27 28.67
N GLU A 58 27.46 7.34 29.80
CA GLU A 58 27.70 6.58 31.02
C GLU A 58 27.97 5.09 30.71
N GLY A 59 29.19 4.64 30.98
CA GLY A 59 29.64 3.28 30.70
C GLY A 59 28.71 2.26 31.35
N ILE A 60 28.12 1.41 30.50
CA ILE A 60 27.27 0.27 30.87
C ILE A 60 28.01 -0.55 31.94
N SER A 61 27.37 -0.79 33.10
CA SER A 61 27.98 -1.54 34.20
C SER A 61 28.42 -2.95 33.76
N PRO A 62 29.42 -3.57 34.40
CA PRO A 62 29.88 -4.91 34.02
C PRO A 62 28.75 -5.95 34.12
N GLU A 63 27.81 -5.78 35.06
CA GLU A 63 26.61 -6.62 35.18
C GLU A 63 25.69 -6.48 33.95
N HIS A 64 25.52 -5.26 33.42
CA HIS A 64 24.73 -5.01 32.22
C HIS A 64 25.43 -5.55 30.96
N ARG A 65 26.77 -5.53 30.88
CA ARG A 65 27.54 -6.16 29.79
C ARG A 65 27.36 -7.68 29.77
N ASP A 66 27.44 -8.33 30.92
CA ASP A 66 27.19 -9.78 31.04
C ASP A 66 25.76 -10.15 30.63
N ILE A 67 24.78 -9.32 30.98
CA ILE A 67 23.39 -9.48 30.56
C ILE A 67 23.28 -9.31 29.03
N LEU A 68 23.89 -8.28 28.45
CA LEU A 68 23.85 -8.04 27.01
C LEU A 68 24.50 -9.18 26.23
N GLN A 69 25.67 -9.68 26.65
CA GLN A 69 26.30 -10.84 26.01
C GLN A 69 25.46 -12.10 26.15
N ARG A 70 24.90 -12.36 27.34
CA ARG A 70 24.07 -13.54 27.61
C ARG A 70 22.78 -13.56 26.80
N PHE A 71 22.24 -12.40 26.46
CA PHE A 71 20.98 -12.25 25.72
C PHE A 71 21.19 -11.68 24.31
N SER A 72 22.42 -11.60 23.83
CA SER A 72 22.75 -11.12 22.49
C SER A 72 22.17 -12.09 21.46
N VAL A 73 21.31 -11.56 20.60
CA VAL A 73 20.78 -12.29 19.44
C VAL A 73 21.67 -11.90 18.27
N VAL A 74 22.27 -12.90 17.61
CA VAL A 74 23.11 -12.66 16.42
C VAL A 74 22.32 -11.80 15.45
N SER A 75 22.87 -10.64 15.05
CA SER A 75 22.20 -9.65 14.18
C SER A 75 21.68 -10.27 12.86
N SER A 76 22.29 -11.37 12.41
CA SER A 76 21.84 -12.14 11.24
C SER A 76 20.58 -12.99 11.47
N ALA A 77 20.05 -13.10 12.69
CA ALA A 77 18.86 -13.90 13.00
C ALA A 77 17.54 -13.12 12.79
N ILE A 78 17.60 -11.78 12.85
CA ILE A 78 16.51 -10.87 12.50
C ILE A 78 17.15 -9.78 11.62
N PRO A 79 17.31 -10.04 10.32
CA PRO A 79 17.97 -9.10 9.43
C PRO A 79 17.16 -7.80 9.38
N ASP A 80 17.83 -6.64 9.44
CA ASP A 80 17.17 -5.33 9.32
C ASP A 80 16.80 -5.06 7.85
N LEU A 81 15.76 -5.76 7.39
CA LEU A 81 15.21 -5.61 6.05
C LEU A 81 14.13 -4.53 6.06
N HIS A 82 14.14 -3.69 5.03
CA HIS A 82 13.02 -2.78 4.80
C HIS A 82 11.77 -3.61 4.48
N PRO A 83 10.59 -3.30 5.06
CA PRO A 83 9.35 -3.95 4.66
C PRO A 83 9.13 -3.78 3.15
N GLY A 84 8.28 -4.59 2.53
CA GLY A 84 8.02 -4.52 1.10
C GLY A 84 7.47 -5.81 0.51
N GLU A 85 6.58 -5.67 -0.47
CA GLU A 85 6.12 -6.74 -1.34
C GLU A 85 5.99 -6.20 -2.77
N ASP A 86 6.17 -7.06 -3.77
CA ASP A 86 5.89 -6.73 -5.17
C ASP A 86 4.39 -6.88 -5.45
N VAL A 87 3.65 -5.78 -5.32
CA VAL A 87 2.18 -5.78 -5.45
C VAL A 87 1.75 -5.40 -6.87
N PHE A 88 2.43 -4.43 -7.49
CA PHE A 88 2.08 -3.93 -8.82
C PHE A 88 2.90 -4.61 -9.92
N ASN A 89 2.22 -5.18 -10.90
CA ASN A 89 2.83 -5.56 -12.17
C ASN A 89 2.61 -4.45 -13.21
N LEU A 90 3.65 -3.63 -13.43
CA LEU A 90 3.58 -2.49 -14.36
C LEU A 90 3.34 -2.90 -15.82
N ASP A 91 3.66 -4.15 -16.22
CA ASP A 91 3.37 -4.65 -17.57
C ASP A 91 1.85 -4.80 -17.82
N ASN A 92 1.07 -4.85 -16.74
CA ASN A 92 -0.38 -4.90 -16.77
C ASN A 92 -1.03 -3.52 -16.68
N PHE A 93 -0.25 -2.46 -16.44
CA PHE A 93 -0.77 -1.10 -16.33
C PHE A 93 -1.48 -0.66 -17.61
N GLY A 94 -2.70 -0.16 -17.47
CA GLY A 94 -3.46 0.44 -18.57
C GLY A 94 -4.02 -0.54 -19.59
N ARG A 95 -3.97 -1.87 -19.33
CA ARG A 95 -4.50 -2.90 -20.25
C ARG A 95 -6.02 -2.85 -20.41
N LEU A 96 -6.75 -2.49 -19.35
CA LEU A 96 -8.21 -2.39 -19.39
C LEU A 96 -8.62 -1.01 -19.92
N PHE A 97 -8.00 0.04 -19.40
CA PHE A 97 -8.26 1.41 -19.82
C PHE A 97 -7.04 2.31 -19.67
N SER A 98 -6.95 3.34 -20.51
CA SER A 98 -5.89 4.34 -20.49
C SER A 98 -6.47 5.73 -20.73
N GLN A 99 -5.65 6.77 -20.60
CA GLN A 99 -6.08 8.15 -20.89
C GLN A 99 -6.66 8.31 -22.31
N HIS A 100 -6.26 7.43 -23.24
CA HIS A 100 -6.67 7.48 -24.65
C HIS A 100 -7.95 6.68 -24.92
N THR A 101 -8.24 5.64 -24.13
CA THR A 101 -9.45 4.83 -24.31
C THR A 101 -10.64 5.35 -23.50
N LEU A 102 -10.38 6.11 -22.43
CA LEU A 102 -11.39 6.75 -21.58
C LEU A 102 -11.93 8.04 -22.19
N GLU A 103 -12.90 7.91 -23.08
CA GLU A 103 -13.61 9.06 -23.66
C GLU A 103 -14.84 9.45 -22.85
N LEU A 104 -14.87 10.67 -22.34
CA LEU A 104 -16.04 11.19 -21.61
C LEU A 104 -17.32 11.23 -22.47
N LYS A 105 -17.17 11.37 -23.79
CA LYS A 105 -18.26 11.35 -24.78
C LYS A 105 -19.06 10.03 -24.77
N ARG A 106 -18.44 8.93 -24.32
CA ARG A 106 -19.09 7.62 -24.24
C ARG A 106 -19.99 7.49 -23.01
N CYS A 107 -19.93 8.41 -22.06
CA CYS A 107 -20.93 8.52 -21.01
C CYS A 107 -22.25 8.95 -21.65
N ALA A 108 -23.18 8.02 -21.85
CA ALA A 108 -24.51 8.26 -22.41
C ALA A 108 -25.40 9.07 -21.44
N VAL A 109 -25.05 10.33 -21.21
CA VAL A 109 -25.67 11.21 -20.22
C VAL A 109 -26.24 12.43 -20.92
N THR A 110 -27.50 12.75 -20.63
CA THR A 110 -28.12 14.00 -21.06
C THR A 110 -27.61 15.17 -20.19
N PRO A 111 -26.96 16.20 -20.76
CA PRO A 111 -26.49 17.35 -20.00
C PRO A 111 -27.65 18.19 -19.47
N GLN A 112 -27.57 18.58 -18.20
CA GLN A 112 -28.58 19.41 -17.52
C GLN A 112 -28.23 20.90 -17.50
N ASN A 113 -26.99 21.26 -17.80
CA ASN A 113 -26.55 22.65 -17.85
C ASN A 113 -25.46 22.87 -18.92
N LEU A 114 -25.16 24.14 -19.23
CA LEU A 114 -24.18 24.51 -20.25
C LEU A 114 -22.77 23.99 -19.93
N ALA A 115 -22.37 23.99 -18.65
CA ALA A 115 -21.05 23.50 -18.24
C ALA A 115 -20.91 21.99 -18.47
N GLN A 116 -21.93 21.19 -18.15
CA GLN A 116 -21.98 19.77 -18.47
C GLN A 116 -21.96 19.54 -19.97
N LYS A 117 -22.74 20.31 -20.75
CA LYS A 117 -22.75 20.20 -22.22
C LYS A 117 -21.36 20.45 -22.81
N THR A 118 -20.69 21.52 -22.40
CA THR A 118 -19.32 21.83 -22.85
C THR A 118 -18.34 20.73 -22.45
N LEU A 119 -18.44 20.22 -21.23
CA LEU A 119 -17.57 19.16 -20.72
C LEU A 119 -17.75 17.85 -21.51
N LEU A 120 -19.01 17.39 -21.71
CA LEU A 120 -19.31 16.15 -22.43
C LEU A 120 -18.94 16.23 -23.93
N GLN A 121 -18.89 17.42 -24.52
CA GLN A 121 -18.54 17.62 -25.93
C GLN A 121 -17.04 17.86 -26.17
N ALA A 122 -16.26 18.12 -25.11
CA ALA A 122 -14.84 18.43 -25.18
C ALA A 122 -14.01 17.30 -25.82
N SER A 123 -12.98 17.64 -26.59
CA SER A 123 -11.99 16.67 -27.05
C SER A 123 -10.99 16.29 -25.95
N SER A 124 -10.27 15.17 -26.12
CA SER A 124 -9.21 14.74 -25.21
C SER A 124 -8.16 15.83 -24.95
N GLU A 125 -7.82 16.62 -25.98
CA GLU A 125 -6.86 17.73 -25.89
C GLU A 125 -7.39 18.94 -25.11
N GLN A 126 -8.70 19.18 -25.14
CA GLN A 126 -9.34 20.30 -24.45
C GLN A 126 -9.60 20.01 -22.97
N LEU A 127 -9.78 18.73 -22.61
CA LEU A 127 -10.16 18.32 -21.26
C LEU A 127 -9.20 18.84 -20.17
N PRO A 128 -7.86 18.74 -20.28
CA PRO A 128 -6.94 19.24 -19.26
C PRO A 128 -7.11 20.75 -18.99
N LEU A 129 -7.32 21.54 -20.05
CA LEU A 129 -7.54 22.99 -19.95
C LEU A 129 -8.87 23.29 -19.25
N LEU A 130 -9.94 22.57 -19.60
CA LEU A 130 -11.26 22.76 -18.98
C LEU A 130 -11.26 22.33 -17.51
N ILE A 131 -10.55 21.24 -17.17
CA ILE A 131 -10.37 20.77 -15.80
C ILE A 131 -9.58 21.81 -15.00
N SER A 132 -8.47 22.32 -15.55
CA SER A 132 -7.68 23.39 -14.92
C SER A 132 -8.48 24.68 -14.72
N ALA A 133 -9.46 24.96 -15.58
CA ALA A 133 -10.38 26.09 -15.45
C ALA A 133 -11.51 25.86 -14.42
N GLY A 134 -11.56 24.69 -13.77
CA GLY A 134 -12.57 24.36 -12.76
C GLY A 134 -13.94 23.99 -13.33
N LEU A 135 -14.00 23.58 -14.60
CA LEU A 135 -15.29 23.27 -15.27
C LEU A 135 -16.01 22.09 -14.62
N LEU A 136 -15.27 21.08 -14.11
CA LEU A 136 -15.84 19.92 -13.42
C LEU A 136 -16.71 20.32 -12.23
N LEU A 137 -16.16 21.14 -11.33
CA LEU A 137 -16.90 21.63 -10.18
C LEU A 137 -18.11 22.46 -10.62
N LYS A 138 -17.95 23.35 -11.60
CA LYS A 138 -19.06 24.16 -12.13
C LYS A 138 -20.18 23.32 -12.75
N ALA A 139 -19.83 22.21 -13.40
CA ALA A 139 -20.78 21.31 -14.05
C ALA A 139 -21.65 20.54 -13.04
N TYR A 140 -21.10 20.16 -11.89
CA TYR A 140 -21.75 19.28 -10.92
C TYR A 140 -22.06 19.93 -9.56
N ARG A 141 -21.82 21.24 -9.41
CA ARG A 141 -22.19 21.98 -8.20
C ARG A 141 -23.71 22.08 -7.99
N SER A 142 -24.47 22.18 -9.09
CA SER A 142 -25.92 22.46 -9.07
C SER A 142 -26.76 21.31 -9.60
N ALA A 143 -26.13 20.17 -9.91
CA ALA A 143 -26.77 18.98 -10.45
C ALA A 143 -25.96 17.74 -10.04
N PRO A 144 -26.61 16.61 -9.71
CA PRO A 144 -25.91 15.39 -9.29
C PRO A 144 -24.98 14.89 -10.38
N CYS A 145 -23.82 14.39 -9.99
CA CYS A 145 -22.87 13.83 -10.95
C CYS A 145 -23.36 12.43 -11.37
N PRO A 146 -23.67 12.21 -12.67
CA PRO A 146 -24.10 10.91 -13.14
C PRO A 146 -23.04 9.85 -12.81
N PRO A 147 -23.41 8.63 -12.39
CA PRO A 147 -22.39 7.71 -11.90
C PRO A 147 -21.43 7.24 -13.01
N ALA A 148 -21.85 7.24 -14.27
CA ALA A 148 -20.96 7.04 -15.42
C ALA A 148 -19.83 8.09 -15.48
N VAL A 149 -20.12 9.35 -15.17
CA VAL A 149 -19.11 10.42 -15.17
C VAL A 149 -18.21 10.32 -13.95
N SER A 150 -18.74 10.00 -12.77
CA SER A 150 -17.91 9.78 -11.58
C SER A 150 -16.95 8.60 -11.76
N SER A 151 -17.40 7.51 -12.38
CA SER A 151 -16.54 6.40 -12.82
C SER A 151 -15.42 6.88 -13.74
N TRP A 152 -15.79 7.65 -14.77
CA TRP A 152 -14.80 8.21 -15.69
C TRP A 152 -13.79 9.09 -14.95
N LEU A 153 -14.23 9.96 -14.03
CA LEU A 153 -13.34 10.82 -13.25
C LEU A 153 -12.38 9.98 -12.40
N PHE A 154 -12.88 8.94 -11.73
CA PHE A 154 -12.05 8.07 -10.90
C PHE A 154 -10.99 7.34 -11.71
N ARG A 155 -11.40 6.75 -12.84
CA ARG A 155 -10.50 6.04 -13.76
C ARG A 155 -9.50 7.00 -14.38
N MET A 156 -9.92 8.17 -14.85
CA MET A 156 -9.01 9.15 -15.45
C MET A 156 -7.97 9.65 -14.46
N MET A 157 -8.36 9.93 -13.22
CA MET A 157 -7.42 10.28 -12.16
C MET A 157 -6.31 9.25 -12.00
N SER A 158 -6.64 7.96 -12.11
CA SER A 158 -5.69 6.86 -11.92
C SER A 158 -4.70 6.66 -13.08
N VAL A 159 -5.02 7.11 -14.30
CA VAL A 159 -4.22 6.81 -15.51
C VAL A 159 -3.67 8.05 -16.23
N HIS A 160 -4.04 9.26 -15.80
CA HIS A 160 -3.60 10.48 -16.48
C HIS A 160 -2.10 10.70 -16.33
N ALA A 161 -1.40 10.94 -17.45
CA ALA A 161 0.05 11.08 -17.45
C ALA A 161 0.54 12.34 -16.70
N ASP A 162 -0.22 13.45 -16.78
CA ASP A 162 0.08 14.65 -16.01
C ASP A 162 -0.50 14.59 -14.59
N ARG A 163 0.40 14.57 -13.62
CA ARG A 163 0.09 14.57 -12.18
C ARG A 163 -0.79 15.75 -11.77
N LYS A 164 -0.57 16.94 -12.35
CA LYS A 164 -1.36 18.13 -11.98
C LYS A 164 -2.83 17.94 -12.32
N THR A 165 -3.11 17.49 -13.55
CA THR A 165 -4.48 17.19 -13.99
C THR A 165 -5.10 16.08 -13.13
N SER A 166 -4.36 15.00 -12.83
CA SER A 166 -4.84 13.93 -11.93
C SER A 166 -5.24 14.47 -10.55
N THR A 167 -4.39 15.29 -9.92
CA THR A 167 -4.70 15.93 -8.63
C THR A 167 -5.92 16.86 -8.71
N GLN A 168 -6.09 17.59 -9.81
CA GLN A 168 -7.27 18.46 -10.01
C GLN A 168 -8.56 17.65 -10.19
N ILE A 169 -8.50 16.51 -10.89
CA ILE A 169 -9.63 15.59 -10.99
C ILE A 169 -9.98 15.04 -9.61
N LEU A 170 -8.98 14.60 -8.82
CA LEU A 170 -9.19 14.14 -7.45
C LEU A 170 -9.83 15.20 -6.56
N GLN A 171 -9.36 16.43 -6.62
CA GLN A 171 -9.95 17.51 -5.83
C GLN A 171 -11.40 17.77 -6.24
N SER A 172 -11.67 17.84 -7.55
CA SER A 172 -13.04 18.02 -8.05
C SER A 172 -13.96 16.88 -7.63
N MET A 173 -13.47 15.64 -7.66
CA MET A 173 -14.22 14.47 -7.20
C MET A 173 -14.53 14.52 -5.70
N LYS A 174 -13.57 14.94 -4.87
CA LYS A 174 -13.79 15.12 -3.43
C LYS A 174 -14.91 16.15 -3.18
N ASP A 175 -14.87 17.27 -3.88
CA ASP A 175 -15.88 18.33 -3.75
C ASP A 175 -17.27 17.85 -4.22
N ILE A 176 -17.33 17.15 -5.36
CA ILE A 176 -18.58 16.58 -5.90
C ILE A 176 -19.15 15.52 -4.95
N SER A 177 -18.32 14.62 -4.42
CA SER A 177 -18.74 13.56 -3.51
C SER A 177 -19.28 14.12 -2.20
N LEU A 178 -18.66 15.20 -1.69
CA LEU A 178 -19.14 15.91 -0.50
C LEU A 178 -20.53 16.52 -0.72
N ILE A 179 -20.80 17.05 -1.92
CA ILE A 179 -22.10 17.63 -2.28
C ILE A 179 -23.17 16.53 -2.47
N ALA A 180 -22.80 15.41 -3.09
CA ALA A 180 -23.74 14.34 -3.44
C ALA A 180 -23.96 13.30 -2.31
N ALA A 181 -23.09 13.25 -1.30
CA ALA A 181 -23.04 12.18 -0.29
C ALA A 181 -22.89 10.76 -0.89
N GLU A 182 -22.27 10.66 -2.07
CA GLU A 182 -22.06 9.41 -2.80
C GLU A 182 -20.64 8.86 -2.58
N GLN A 183 -20.51 7.53 -2.57
CA GLN A 183 -19.22 6.84 -2.44
C GLN A 183 -18.94 6.00 -3.69
N ILE A 184 -17.67 5.86 -4.05
CA ILE A 184 -17.26 5.00 -5.17
C ILE A 184 -17.57 3.53 -4.82
N GLY A 185 -18.08 2.75 -5.75
CA GLY A 185 -18.38 1.33 -5.50
C GLY A 185 -17.10 0.50 -5.32
N LEU A 186 -17.15 -0.54 -4.48
CA LEU A 186 -16.02 -1.47 -4.28
C LEU A 186 -15.52 -2.09 -5.59
N LYS A 187 -16.44 -2.44 -6.51
CA LYS A 187 -16.09 -2.96 -7.85
C LYS A 187 -15.23 -1.98 -8.65
N GLU A 188 -15.55 -0.69 -8.54
CA GLU A 188 -14.84 0.36 -9.26
C GLU A 188 -13.44 0.58 -8.70
N VAL A 189 -13.29 0.54 -7.37
CA VAL A 189 -11.98 0.54 -6.71
C VAL A 189 -11.14 -0.66 -7.15
N ALA A 190 -11.73 -1.87 -7.14
CA ALA A 190 -11.04 -3.09 -7.53
C ALA A 190 -10.61 -3.09 -9.00
N LEU A 191 -11.50 -2.66 -9.91
CA LEU A 191 -11.20 -2.53 -11.33
C LEU A 191 -10.06 -1.54 -11.59
N THR A 192 -10.04 -0.42 -10.86
CA THR A 192 -8.97 0.58 -10.98
C THR A 192 -7.62 0.00 -10.53
N PHE A 193 -7.56 -0.70 -9.39
CA PHE A 193 -6.31 -1.37 -8.97
C PHE A 193 -5.86 -2.47 -9.94
N LEU A 194 -6.81 -3.23 -10.49
CA LEU A 194 -6.52 -4.23 -11.53
C LEU A 194 -5.91 -3.57 -12.78
N ASN A 195 -6.45 -2.42 -13.20
CA ASN A 195 -5.89 -1.66 -14.32
C ASN A 195 -4.55 -0.99 -13.97
N MET A 196 -4.26 -0.73 -12.69
CA MET A 196 -2.93 -0.29 -12.25
C MET A 196 -1.91 -1.43 -12.23
N GLY A 197 -2.35 -2.68 -12.41
CA GLY A 197 -1.50 -3.86 -12.49
C GLY A 197 -1.48 -4.72 -11.22
N VAL A 198 -2.37 -4.49 -10.25
CA VAL A 198 -2.50 -5.34 -9.06
C VAL A 198 -3.32 -6.58 -9.44
N PRO A 199 -2.78 -7.82 -9.32
CA PRO A 199 -3.55 -9.03 -9.56
C PRO A 199 -4.75 -9.13 -8.60
N PHE A 200 -5.88 -9.69 -9.06
CA PHE A 200 -7.09 -9.80 -8.24
C PHE A 200 -6.83 -10.60 -6.95
N VAL A 201 -6.07 -11.69 -7.05
CA VAL A 201 -5.67 -12.54 -5.92
C VAL A 201 -4.77 -11.80 -4.93
N THR A 202 -3.95 -10.85 -5.38
CA THR A 202 -3.12 -10.00 -4.51
C THR A 202 -3.96 -8.95 -3.82
N LEU A 203 -4.98 -8.41 -4.50
CA LEU A 203 -5.87 -7.40 -3.93
C LEU A 203 -6.81 -7.98 -2.86
N PHE A 204 -7.25 -9.23 -3.04
CA PHE A 204 -8.10 -9.97 -2.09
C PHE A 204 -7.47 -11.32 -1.71
N PRO A 205 -6.37 -11.33 -0.93
CA PRO A 205 -5.58 -12.53 -0.69
C PRO A 205 -6.20 -13.50 0.32
N LEU A 206 -7.20 -13.06 1.09
CA LEU A 206 -7.78 -13.84 2.17
C LEU A 206 -9.00 -14.64 1.69
N GLU A 207 -8.91 -15.97 1.67
CA GLU A 207 -10.03 -16.85 1.26
C GLU A 207 -11.28 -16.66 2.13
N SER A 208 -11.09 -16.40 3.43
CA SER A 208 -12.18 -16.15 4.38
C SER A 208 -12.87 -14.79 4.17
N LEU A 209 -12.27 -13.90 3.36
CA LEU A 209 -12.74 -12.55 3.08
C LEU A 209 -12.69 -12.27 1.58
N GLN A 210 -13.61 -12.87 0.84
CA GLN A 210 -13.78 -12.61 -0.58
C GLN A 210 -14.91 -11.60 -0.86
N PRO A 211 -14.75 -10.72 -1.87
CA PRO A 211 -15.82 -9.86 -2.37
C PRO A 211 -16.94 -10.70 -3.03
N PRO A 212 -18.15 -10.13 -3.22
CA PRO A 212 -19.27 -10.83 -3.86
C PRO A 212 -19.15 -10.87 -5.40
N PHE A 213 -17.94 -10.77 -5.94
CA PHE A 213 -17.66 -10.73 -7.37
C PHE A 213 -16.27 -11.31 -7.65
N THR A 214 -16.07 -11.81 -8.86
CA THR A 214 -14.80 -12.35 -9.36
C THR A 214 -14.10 -11.34 -10.27
N GLU A 215 -12.85 -11.64 -10.65
CA GLU A 215 -12.14 -10.89 -11.68
C GLU A 215 -12.93 -10.88 -13.01
N GLY A 216 -13.50 -12.03 -13.40
CA GLY A 216 -14.34 -12.13 -14.61
C GLY A 216 -15.53 -11.18 -14.57
N ASP A 217 -16.21 -11.06 -13.43
CA ASP A 217 -17.33 -10.13 -13.27
C ASP A 217 -16.90 -8.67 -13.45
N LEU A 218 -15.69 -8.31 -13.00
CA LEU A 218 -15.14 -6.96 -13.20
C LEU A 218 -14.90 -6.69 -14.69
N LEU A 219 -14.28 -7.62 -15.40
CA LEU A 219 -14.00 -7.50 -16.83
C LEU A 219 -15.28 -7.44 -17.66
N VAL A 220 -16.26 -8.30 -17.36
CA VAL A 220 -17.57 -8.29 -18.01
C VAL A 220 -18.27 -6.97 -17.74
N SER A 221 -18.26 -6.48 -16.50
CA SER A 221 -18.88 -5.20 -16.17
C SER A 221 -18.23 -4.02 -16.90
N PHE A 222 -16.91 -4.04 -17.09
CA PHE A 222 -16.19 -3.03 -17.85
C PHE A 222 -16.56 -3.06 -19.34
N LEU A 223 -16.62 -4.25 -19.95
CA LEU A 223 -17.00 -4.41 -21.36
C LEU A 223 -18.47 -4.04 -21.59
N GLN A 224 -19.37 -4.41 -20.68
CA GLN A 224 -20.80 -4.09 -20.76
C GLN A 224 -21.09 -2.61 -20.51
N ALA A 225 -20.32 -1.93 -19.66
CA ALA A 225 -20.45 -0.48 -19.45
C ALA A 225 -20.20 0.35 -20.73
N GLY A 226 -19.56 -0.23 -21.75
CA GLY A 226 -19.46 0.37 -23.08
C GLY A 226 -20.69 0.21 -23.96
N TYR A 227 -21.64 -0.67 -23.61
CA TYR A 227 -22.78 -1.04 -24.46
C TYR A 227 -24.16 -0.85 -23.84
N LEU A 228 -24.34 -0.77 -22.52
CA LEU A 228 -25.65 -0.48 -21.91
C LEU A 228 -25.51 0.06 -20.48
N GLU A 229 -26.39 1.01 -20.13
CA GLU A 229 -26.56 1.59 -18.79
C GLU A 229 -26.62 0.51 -17.68
N VAL A 230 -25.59 0.39 -16.83
CA VAL A 230 -25.78 0.19 -15.38
C VAL A 230 -24.59 0.80 -14.64
N SER A 231 -24.84 1.97 -14.08
CA SER A 231 -23.86 2.75 -13.36
C SER A 231 -23.81 2.29 -11.89
N MET A 232 -23.02 1.25 -11.59
CA MET A 232 -22.72 0.83 -10.20
C MET A 232 -21.52 1.56 -9.60
N ALA A 233 -21.03 2.60 -10.29
CA ALA A 233 -19.86 3.39 -9.94
C ALA A 233 -20.00 4.11 -8.60
N LEU A 234 -21.22 4.53 -8.26
CA LEU A 234 -21.52 5.23 -7.03
C LEU A 234 -22.57 4.44 -6.25
N ALA A 235 -22.24 4.17 -5.00
CA ALA A 235 -23.19 3.69 -4.02
C ALA A 235 -23.82 4.91 -3.34
N SER A 236 -25.13 5.08 -3.48
CA SER A 236 -25.92 6.00 -2.64
C SER A 236 -25.99 5.53 -1.18
N ARG A 237 -25.45 4.33 -0.91
CA ARG A 237 -25.35 3.73 0.42
C ARG A 237 -23.91 3.81 0.91
N ALA A 238 -23.76 4.10 2.20
CA ALA A 238 -22.49 3.90 2.89
C ALA A 238 -22.04 2.44 2.76
N TYR A 239 -20.73 2.21 2.65
CA TYR A 239 -20.15 0.87 2.66
C TYR A 239 -20.66 0.04 3.85
N SER A 240 -20.99 -1.23 3.61
CA SER A 240 -21.20 -2.22 4.66
C SER A 240 -19.89 -2.50 5.41
N ASP A 241 -19.98 -2.99 6.64
CA ASP A 241 -18.77 -3.34 7.41
C ASP A 241 -17.90 -4.38 6.68
N LYS A 242 -18.51 -5.28 5.88
CA LYS A 242 -17.78 -6.21 5.01
C LYS A 242 -17.02 -5.48 3.90
N GLU A 243 -17.65 -4.51 3.23
CA GLU A 243 -16.99 -3.69 2.19
C GLU A 243 -15.88 -2.82 2.79
N ILE A 244 -16.09 -2.26 3.98
CA ILE A 244 -15.06 -1.51 4.71
C ILE A 244 -13.86 -2.42 5.02
N LEU A 245 -14.10 -3.64 5.52
CA LEU A 245 -13.02 -4.60 5.81
C LEU A 245 -12.26 -5.03 4.54
N LEU A 246 -12.95 -5.22 3.42
CA LEU A 246 -12.33 -5.50 2.11
C LEU A 246 -11.48 -4.32 1.63
N LEU A 247 -11.96 -3.07 1.74
CA LEU A 247 -11.18 -1.89 1.38
C LEU A 247 -9.98 -1.68 2.30
N LEU A 248 -10.17 -1.91 3.60
CA LEU A 248 -9.12 -1.75 4.61
C LEU A 248 -7.98 -2.74 4.35
N THR A 249 -8.30 -4.01 4.11
CA THR A 249 -7.31 -5.05 3.77
C THR A 249 -6.62 -4.77 2.42
N ALA A 250 -7.37 -4.38 1.39
CA ALA A 250 -6.82 -4.01 0.08
C ALA A 250 -5.86 -2.81 0.17
N ILE A 251 -6.23 -1.74 0.87
CA ILE A 251 -5.36 -0.56 1.05
C ILE A 251 -4.11 -0.93 1.85
N CYS A 252 -4.25 -1.70 2.94
CA CYS A 252 -3.12 -2.18 3.71
C CYS A 252 -2.17 -3.03 2.86
N LYS A 253 -2.69 -3.95 2.04
CA LYS A 253 -1.90 -4.80 1.14
C LYS A 253 -1.18 -3.98 0.08
N VAL A 254 -1.89 -3.06 -0.59
CA VAL A 254 -1.29 -2.13 -1.56
C VAL A 254 -0.21 -1.27 -0.93
N SER A 255 -0.37 -0.86 0.33
CA SER A 255 0.63 -0.05 1.04
C SER A 255 1.91 -0.81 1.37
N LEU A 256 1.94 -2.15 1.21
CA LEU A 256 3.16 -2.95 1.30
C LEU A 256 4.00 -2.85 0.03
N GLU A 257 3.52 -2.23 -1.05
CA GLU A 257 4.33 -2.01 -2.25
C GLU A 257 5.62 -1.25 -1.93
N THR A 258 6.75 -1.84 -2.30
CA THR A 258 8.10 -1.31 -2.06
C THR A 258 8.25 0.15 -2.47
N GLN A 259 7.72 0.53 -3.64
CA GLN A 259 7.82 1.88 -4.19
C GLN A 259 6.93 2.89 -3.44
N LEU A 260 5.82 2.44 -2.86
CA LEU A 260 4.90 3.30 -2.10
C LEU A 260 5.45 3.65 -0.71
N GLN A 261 6.32 2.82 -0.15
CA GLN A 261 6.90 3.10 1.16
C GLN A 261 7.88 4.28 1.15
N LEU A 262 8.38 4.66 -0.03
CA LEU A 262 9.17 5.88 -0.23
C LEU A 262 8.30 7.14 -0.29
N MET A 263 6.98 7.00 -0.34
CA MET A 263 6.03 8.10 -0.46
C MET A 263 5.43 8.49 0.90
N PRO A 264 4.98 9.75 1.07
CA PRO A 264 4.28 10.18 2.27
C PRO A 264 3.02 9.34 2.53
N THR A 265 2.92 8.71 3.70
CA THR A 265 1.80 7.83 4.07
C THR A 265 0.56 8.58 4.57
N GLU A 266 0.55 9.91 4.56
CA GLU A 266 -0.53 10.71 5.17
C GLU A 266 -1.87 10.51 4.46
N ASP A 267 -1.87 10.44 3.12
CA ASP A 267 -3.10 10.21 2.36
C ASP A 267 -3.67 8.80 2.63
N VAL A 268 -2.81 7.78 2.71
CA VAL A 268 -3.20 6.42 3.08
C VAL A 268 -3.76 6.40 4.50
N ARG A 269 -3.09 7.06 5.45
CA ARG A 269 -3.55 7.14 6.84
C ARG A 269 -4.90 7.86 6.95
N ALA A 270 -5.12 8.92 6.16
CA ALA A 270 -6.40 9.62 6.10
C ALA A 270 -7.51 8.71 5.56
N LEU A 271 -7.25 7.93 4.50
CA LEU A 271 -8.18 6.93 3.98
C LEU A 271 -8.51 5.86 5.01
N LEU A 272 -7.50 5.30 5.69
CA LEU A 272 -7.70 4.32 6.76
C LEU A 272 -8.47 4.91 7.94
N THR A 273 -8.23 6.18 8.30
CA THR A 273 -9.00 6.90 9.33
C THR A 273 -10.48 6.89 8.99
N HIS A 274 -10.81 7.28 7.76
CA HIS A 274 -12.18 7.33 7.29
C HIS A 274 -12.86 5.95 7.30
N LEU A 275 -12.17 4.89 6.85
CA LEU A 275 -12.73 3.53 6.87
C LEU A 275 -12.99 3.01 8.29
N VAL A 276 -12.02 3.21 9.19
CA VAL A 276 -12.12 2.79 10.59
C VAL A 276 -13.25 3.54 11.33
N ASP A 277 -13.41 4.83 11.08
CA ASP A 277 -14.47 5.63 11.71
C ASP A 277 -15.87 5.30 11.15
N ASN A 278 -15.97 4.91 9.89
CA ASN A 278 -17.25 4.52 9.28
C ASN A 278 -17.67 3.06 9.58
N THR A 279 -16.84 2.30 10.30
CA THR A 279 -17.22 0.94 10.73
C THR A 279 -18.38 1.02 11.73
N ARG A 280 -19.50 0.34 11.47
CA ARG A 280 -20.72 0.48 12.29
C ARG A 280 -20.62 -0.34 13.57
N PHE A 281 -20.45 -1.65 13.46
CA PHE A 281 -20.44 -2.56 14.60
C PHE A 281 -19.02 -2.78 15.14
N TRP A 282 -18.37 -1.71 15.62
CA TRP A 282 -16.94 -1.71 15.96
C TRP A 282 -16.50 -2.87 16.86
N ASP A 283 -17.21 -3.13 17.96
CA ASP A 283 -16.85 -4.22 18.89
C ASP A 283 -16.88 -5.61 18.24
N GLN A 284 -17.77 -5.81 17.26
CA GLN A 284 -17.89 -7.07 16.51
C GLN A 284 -16.89 -7.16 15.36
N GLN A 285 -16.52 -6.03 14.75
CA GLN A 285 -15.61 -5.97 13.62
C GLN A 285 -14.14 -5.94 14.05
N LEU A 286 -13.82 -5.37 15.21
CA LEU A 286 -12.44 -5.25 15.69
C LEU A 286 -11.66 -6.58 15.69
N PRO A 287 -12.20 -7.71 16.21
CA PRO A 287 -11.52 -9.00 16.15
C PRO A 287 -11.29 -9.47 14.71
N ARG A 288 -12.25 -9.23 13.83
CA ARG A 288 -12.19 -9.63 12.41
C ARG A 288 -11.15 -8.81 11.65
N ILE A 289 -11.08 -7.50 11.90
CA ILE A 289 -10.08 -6.61 11.32
C ILE A 289 -8.68 -7.03 11.81
N CYS A 290 -8.51 -7.30 13.11
CA CYS A 290 -7.21 -7.72 13.65
C CYS A 290 -6.72 -9.01 13.00
N LEU A 291 -7.61 -10.02 12.89
CA LEU A 291 -7.28 -11.29 12.24
C LEU A 291 -6.91 -11.08 10.78
N ALA A 292 -7.78 -10.39 10.01
CA ALA A 292 -7.56 -10.18 8.59
C ALA A 292 -6.25 -9.42 8.31
N LEU A 293 -5.91 -8.40 9.09
CA LEU A 293 -4.65 -7.66 8.94
C LEU A 293 -3.42 -8.49 9.32
N ALA A 294 -3.52 -9.32 10.37
CA ALA A 294 -2.45 -10.21 10.77
C ALA A 294 -2.18 -11.31 9.73
N ASP A 295 -3.19 -11.68 8.92
CA ASP A 295 -3.10 -12.72 7.89
C ASP A 295 -2.74 -12.18 6.50
N LEU A 296 -2.49 -10.87 6.34
CA LEU A 296 -2.11 -10.30 5.04
C LEU A 296 -0.70 -10.70 4.57
N THR A 297 0.17 -11.07 5.50
CA THR A 297 1.58 -11.38 5.27
C THR A 297 2.13 -12.18 6.45
N GLU A 298 3.10 -13.05 6.20
CA GLU A 298 3.84 -13.77 7.24
C GLU A 298 5.11 -13.01 7.66
N ASP A 299 5.53 -12.01 6.87
CA ASP A 299 6.73 -11.24 7.15
C ASP A 299 6.52 -10.24 8.31
N HIS A 300 7.39 -10.32 9.30
CA HIS A 300 7.28 -9.53 10.52
C HIS A 300 7.61 -8.03 10.32
N HIS A 301 8.42 -7.65 9.33
CA HIS A 301 8.65 -6.24 8.99
C HIS A 301 7.39 -5.64 8.36
N ASN A 302 6.74 -6.37 7.45
CA ASN A 302 5.47 -5.97 6.84
C ASN A 302 4.37 -5.84 7.90
N LEU A 303 4.24 -6.82 8.81
CA LEU A 303 3.29 -6.76 9.92
C LEU A 303 3.53 -5.54 10.82
N ARG A 304 4.80 -5.22 11.14
CA ARG A 304 5.15 -4.00 11.88
C ARG A 304 4.77 -2.74 11.11
N HIS A 305 5.04 -2.70 9.80
CA HIS A 305 4.68 -1.57 8.95
C HIS A 305 3.16 -1.33 8.93
N LEU A 306 2.35 -2.39 8.80
CA LEU A 306 0.89 -2.29 8.86
C LEU A 306 0.40 -1.64 10.16
N VAL A 307 0.96 -2.04 11.31
CA VAL A 307 0.63 -1.45 12.62
C VAL A 307 0.99 0.04 12.70
N GLN A 308 2.13 0.44 12.11
CA GLN A 308 2.58 1.83 12.06
C GLN A 308 1.73 2.70 11.12
N LEU A 309 1.22 2.10 10.04
CA LEU A 309 0.36 2.76 9.07
C LEU A 309 -1.02 3.11 9.65
N LEU A 310 -1.49 2.35 10.64
CA LEU A 310 -2.82 2.54 11.24
C LEU A 310 -3.04 3.97 11.77
N PRO A 311 -4.29 4.45 11.82
CA PRO A 311 -4.58 5.82 12.20
C PRO A 311 -4.39 6.12 13.69
N ASN A 312 -4.25 7.41 14.02
CA ASN A 312 -4.07 7.91 15.39
C ASN A 312 -5.37 8.38 16.08
N ASN A 313 -6.53 8.22 15.43
CA ASN A 313 -7.84 8.48 16.04
C ASN A 313 -8.16 7.44 17.14
N LYS A 314 -9.28 7.63 17.87
CA LYS A 314 -9.66 6.77 19.01
C LYS A 314 -9.71 5.29 18.61
N ARG A 315 -10.42 4.95 17.53
CA ARG A 315 -10.55 3.58 17.03
C ARG A 315 -9.25 3.04 16.43
N GLY A 316 -8.47 3.87 15.74
CA GLY A 316 -7.15 3.49 15.23
C GLY A 316 -6.17 3.13 16.36
N LYS A 317 -6.18 3.87 17.48
CA LYS A 317 -5.41 3.52 18.67
C LYS A 317 -5.85 2.20 19.30
N GLN A 318 -7.16 1.93 19.36
CA GLN A 318 -7.69 0.65 19.84
C GLN A 318 -7.23 -0.50 18.92
N LEU A 319 -7.43 -0.34 17.60
CA LEU A 319 -7.01 -1.31 16.60
C LEU A 319 -5.52 -1.58 16.66
N ARG A 320 -4.68 -0.54 16.76
CA ARG A 320 -3.22 -0.70 16.86
C ARG A 320 -2.83 -1.58 18.05
N LYS A 321 -3.39 -1.33 19.22
CA LYS A 321 -3.09 -2.12 20.43
C LYS A 321 -3.49 -3.59 20.26
N HIS A 322 -4.72 -3.84 19.80
CA HIS A 322 -5.21 -5.21 19.61
C HIS A 322 -4.51 -5.95 18.47
N LEU A 323 -4.21 -5.27 17.36
CA LEU A 323 -3.47 -5.82 16.24
C LEU A 323 -2.03 -6.17 16.64
N SER A 324 -1.35 -5.30 17.39
CA SER A 324 -0.01 -5.60 17.92
C SER A 324 0.01 -6.89 18.72
N VAL A 325 -0.94 -7.12 19.63
CA VAL A 325 -0.99 -8.36 20.42
C VAL A 325 -1.41 -9.56 19.56
N SER A 326 -2.27 -9.37 18.56
CA SER A 326 -2.63 -10.43 17.60
C SER A 326 -1.39 -10.90 16.81
N ILE A 327 -0.59 -9.94 16.33
CA ILE A 327 0.68 -10.21 15.62
C ILE A 327 1.70 -10.85 16.55
N ILE A 328 1.89 -10.33 17.78
CA ILE A 328 2.79 -10.94 18.76
C ILE A 328 2.37 -12.39 19.03
N SER A 329 1.08 -12.64 19.24
CA SER A 329 0.55 -13.99 19.43
C SER A 329 0.81 -14.89 18.22
N LYS A 330 0.64 -14.37 16.99
CA LYS A 330 0.91 -15.09 15.75
C LYS A 330 2.40 -15.45 15.63
N LEU A 331 3.29 -14.49 15.82
CA LEU A 331 4.74 -14.67 15.68
C LEU A 331 5.34 -15.60 16.75
N LEU A 332 4.78 -15.61 17.97
CA LEU A 332 5.30 -16.45 19.06
C LEU A 332 4.81 -17.90 19.01
N ASN A 333 3.58 -18.14 18.56
CA ASN A 333 2.92 -19.45 18.67
C ASN A 333 2.53 -20.05 17.31
N HIS A 334 2.91 -19.43 16.20
CA HIS A 334 2.46 -19.72 14.82
C HIS A 334 0.93 -19.79 14.64
N ARG A 335 0.17 -19.38 15.66
CA ARG A 335 -1.30 -19.39 15.70
C ARG A 335 -1.73 -18.11 16.42
N CYS A 336 -2.54 -17.29 15.76
CA CYS A 336 -3.10 -16.07 16.35
C CYS A 336 -4.16 -16.44 17.41
N THR A 337 -3.71 -16.82 18.61
CA THR A 337 -4.56 -17.24 19.73
C THR A 337 -5.26 -16.07 20.43
N TYR A 338 -4.69 -14.87 20.33
CA TYR A 338 -5.33 -13.67 20.86
C TYR A 338 -6.62 -13.33 20.10
N LYS A 339 -7.71 -13.12 20.84
CA LYS A 339 -8.98 -12.63 20.30
C LYS A 339 -9.43 -11.41 21.10
N PRO A 340 -9.53 -10.22 20.48
CA PRO A 340 -10.10 -9.05 21.15
C PRO A 340 -11.53 -9.35 21.64
N THR A 341 -11.80 -9.13 22.92
CA THR A 341 -13.14 -9.34 23.53
C THR A 341 -13.85 -8.02 23.85
N ARG A 342 -13.10 -6.92 23.89
CA ARG A 342 -13.54 -5.56 24.21
C ARG A 342 -12.74 -4.58 23.36
N ALA A 343 -13.30 -3.39 23.09
CA ALA A 343 -12.59 -2.35 22.36
C ALA A 343 -11.41 -1.73 23.12
N ASP A 344 -11.51 -1.67 24.46
CA ASP A 344 -10.45 -1.10 25.29
C ASP A 344 -9.47 -2.18 25.73
N PHE A 345 -8.30 -2.14 25.10
CA PHE A 345 -7.18 -3.00 25.42
C PHE A 345 -6.73 -2.87 26.89
N GLN A 346 -6.49 -4.00 27.54
CA GLN A 346 -5.88 -4.05 28.87
C GLN A 346 -4.48 -4.64 28.79
N LEU A 347 -3.55 -4.06 29.55
CA LEU A 347 -2.17 -4.55 29.59
C LEU A 347 -2.07 -6.00 30.10
N ALA A 348 -3.03 -6.44 30.91
CA ALA A 348 -3.14 -7.83 31.36
C ALA A 348 -3.20 -8.84 30.20
N ASP A 349 -3.80 -8.46 29.06
CA ASP A 349 -3.91 -9.32 27.88
C ASP A 349 -2.53 -9.68 27.28
N LEU A 350 -1.49 -8.87 27.55
CA LEU A 350 -0.11 -9.09 27.12
C LEU A 350 0.65 -10.08 28.03
N GLN A 351 0.23 -10.26 29.29
CA GLN A 351 1.01 -10.95 30.32
C GLN A 351 1.39 -12.38 29.94
N GLN A 352 0.49 -13.10 29.26
CA GLN A 352 0.73 -14.48 28.82
C GLN A 352 1.83 -14.60 27.72
N TYR A 353 2.10 -13.52 26.99
CA TYR A 353 3.08 -13.50 25.90
C TYR A 353 4.47 -13.05 26.37
N LEU A 354 4.55 -12.19 27.39
CA LEU A 354 5.82 -11.64 27.90
C LEU A 354 6.91 -12.68 28.21
N PRO A 355 6.61 -13.87 28.80
CA PRO A 355 7.63 -14.89 29.03
C PRO A 355 8.30 -15.40 27.75
N HIS A 356 7.55 -15.43 26.65
CA HIS A 356 7.97 -15.93 25.34
C HIS A 356 8.71 -14.86 24.52
N MET A 357 8.49 -13.58 24.82
CA MET A 357 9.21 -12.46 24.21
C MET A 357 10.63 -12.25 24.74
N ARG A 358 11.05 -13.01 25.77
CA ARG A 358 12.41 -12.91 26.31
C ARG A 358 13.42 -13.29 25.23
N PRO A 359 14.56 -12.59 25.09
CA PRO A 359 15.57 -12.91 24.08
C PRO A 359 15.99 -14.39 24.11
N SER A 360 16.15 -14.97 25.30
CA SER A 360 16.49 -16.40 25.46
C SER A 360 15.38 -17.38 25.06
N ALA A 361 14.11 -16.96 25.11
CA ALA A 361 12.99 -17.75 24.60
C ALA A 361 12.88 -17.65 23.08
N LEU A 362 13.03 -16.44 22.53
CA LEU A 362 13.07 -16.18 21.09
C LEU A 362 14.23 -16.92 20.41
N LEU A 363 15.43 -16.86 20.98
CA LEU A 363 16.60 -17.57 20.46
C LEU A 363 16.36 -19.09 20.43
N ARG A 364 15.76 -19.65 21.49
CA ARG A 364 15.40 -21.07 21.52
C ARG A 364 14.36 -21.42 20.45
N GLY A 365 13.36 -20.56 20.24
CA GLY A 365 12.37 -20.73 19.18
C GLY A 365 12.99 -20.70 17.78
N LEU A 366 13.82 -19.70 17.48
CA LEU A 366 14.51 -19.57 16.19
C LEU A 366 15.45 -20.76 15.91
N LEU A 367 16.12 -21.28 16.93
CA LEU A 367 16.96 -22.48 16.82
C LEU A 367 16.15 -23.76 16.60
N ALA A 368 14.92 -23.84 17.11
CA ALA A 368 14.03 -24.98 16.87
C ALA A 368 13.52 -24.98 15.42
N VAL A 369 13.05 -23.82 14.92
CA VAL A 369 12.60 -23.67 13.52
C VAL A 369 13.72 -24.01 12.53
N LYS A 370 14.94 -23.52 12.77
CA LYS A 370 16.12 -23.87 11.92
C LYS A 370 16.51 -25.36 11.96
N LYS A 371 16.06 -26.13 12.96
CA LYS A 371 16.28 -27.58 13.02
C LYS A 371 15.19 -28.31 12.24
N GLU A 372 13.94 -27.90 12.38
CA GLU A 372 12.81 -28.43 11.60
C GLU A 372 13.05 -28.21 10.09
N ASP A 373 13.48 -27.01 9.67
CA ASP A 373 13.82 -26.72 8.26
C ASP A 373 14.94 -27.61 7.70
N LYS A 374 15.85 -28.10 8.55
CA LYS A 374 16.95 -28.99 8.14
C LYS A 374 16.53 -30.46 8.08
N GLU A 375 15.67 -30.88 9.00
CA GLU A 375 15.12 -32.24 9.02
C GLU A 375 14.17 -32.48 7.83
N ASP A 376 13.43 -31.45 7.39
CA ASP A 376 12.57 -31.50 6.20
C ASP A 376 13.38 -31.51 4.88
N ASP A 377 14.51 -30.79 4.81
CA ASP A 377 15.39 -30.80 3.62
C ASP A 377 16.17 -32.13 3.48
N ASP A 378 16.56 -32.74 4.60
CA ASP A 378 17.21 -34.05 4.64
C ASP A 378 16.23 -35.19 4.29
N THR A 379 14.94 -35.07 4.62
CA THR A 379 13.92 -36.06 4.23
C THR A 379 13.51 -35.95 2.75
N ILE A 380 13.43 -34.75 2.18
CA ILE A 380 13.22 -34.56 0.74
C ILE A 380 14.40 -35.09 -0.08
N SER A 381 15.62 -34.99 0.46
CA SER A 381 16.84 -35.49 -0.18
C SER A 381 16.98 -37.02 -0.15
N GLN A 382 16.31 -37.71 0.78
CA GLN A 382 16.35 -39.18 0.90
C GLN A 382 15.30 -39.90 0.05
N ASP A 383 14.22 -39.24 -0.37
CA ASP A 383 13.19 -39.82 -1.26
C ASP A 383 13.55 -39.72 -2.76
N GLN A 384 14.72 -39.15 -3.12
CA GLN A 384 15.25 -39.10 -4.49
C GLN A 384 16.45 -40.04 -4.76
N GLN A 385 16.70 -41.03 -3.89
CA GLN A 385 17.77 -42.03 -4.10
C GLN A 385 17.26 -43.45 -4.31
#